data_AF-A0A2E3YCW4-F1
#
_entry.id   AF-A0A2E3YCW4-F1
#
_cell.length_a   1.000
_cell.length_b   1.000
_cell.length_c   1.000
_cell.angle_alpha   90.00
_cell.angle_beta   90.00
_cell.angle_gamma   90.00
#
_symmetry.space_group_name_H-M   'P 1'
#
loop_
_entity.id
_entity.type
_entity.pdbx_description
1 polymer ?
#
loop_
_entity_poly.entity_id
_entity_poly.type
_entity_poly.pdbx_seq_one_letter_code
_entity_poly.pdbx_strand_id
1 'polypeptide(L)'
;NTLVDIDAELVCEYIEMTRFPVPADDPAYKVTGTFAGLLRAADFIGQLGDPDYLRKIPALFFEFEQLGTNHKMGYKSPTDMRRGFATFFWKEVSPYIQEASRYLQTTQDGNQWLANLHSHVFQVEHADDD
;
A
#
# COMPACT_ATOMS: atom_id res chain seq x y z
N ASN A 1 23.26 -15.58 -24.06
CA ASN A 1 23.46 -14.68 -22.91
C ASN A 1 22.83 -13.36 -23.30
N THR A 2 21.52 -13.25 -23.16
CA THR A 2 20.78 -12.03 -23.56
C THR A 2 20.65 -11.22 -22.29
N LEU A 3 21.58 -10.29 -22.08
CA LEU A 3 21.36 -9.20 -21.14
C LEU A 3 20.13 -8.47 -21.68
N VAL A 4 19.03 -8.57 -20.95
CA VAL A 4 17.86 -7.73 -21.22
C VAL A 4 18.34 -6.30 -21.02
N ASP A 5 18.25 -5.48 -22.06
CA ASP A 5 18.52 -4.05 -21.97
C ASP A 5 17.40 -3.44 -21.12
N ILE A 6 17.72 -3.14 -19.86
CA ILE A 6 16.77 -2.55 -18.91
C ILE A 6 16.94 -1.04 -18.99
N ASP A 7 15.87 -0.37 -19.36
CA ASP A 7 15.80 1.09 -19.28
C ASP A 7 15.75 1.52 -17.81
N ALA A 8 16.90 1.92 -17.27
CA ALA A 8 17.03 2.32 -15.89
C ALA A 8 16.26 3.61 -15.57
N GLU A 9 16.16 4.54 -16.53
CA GLU A 9 15.45 5.81 -16.34
C GLU A 9 13.96 5.54 -16.19
N LEU A 10 13.39 4.70 -17.05
CA LEU A 10 11.98 4.30 -16.96
C LEU A 10 11.65 3.57 -15.65
N VAL A 11 12.54 2.69 -15.18
CA VAL A 11 12.35 2.01 -13.89
C VAL A 11 12.36 3.03 -12.74
N CYS A 12 13.28 4.00 -12.76
CA CYS A 12 13.31 5.06 -11.77
C CYS A 12 12.05 5.92 -11.79
N GLU A 13 11.51 6.26 -12.97
CA GLU A 13 10.23 6.97 -13.10
C GLU A 13 9.07 6.20 -12.48
N TYR A 14 9.05 4.87 -12.58
CA TYR A 14 7.98 4.08 -11.97
C TYR A 14 8.13 4.00 -10.45
N ILE A 15 9.37 3.80 -9.96
CA ILE A 15 9.67 3.78 -8.52
C ILE A 15 9.36 5.13 -7.88
N GLU A 16 9.61 6.24 -8.58
CA GLU A 16 9.27 7.59 -8.12
C GLU A 16 7.77 7.68 -7.74
N MET A 17 6.90 7.01 -8.47
CA MET A 17 5.46 7.02 -8.18
C MET A 17 5.06 6.25 -6.91
N THR A 18 5.98 5.55 -6.24
CA THR A 18 5.75 4.82 -4.97
C THR A 18 6.22 5.60 -3.73
N ARG A 19 6.50 6.91 -3.85
CA ARG A 19 6.83 7.74 -2.68
C ARG A 19 5.75 7.70 -1.60
N PHE A 20 6.19 7.73 -0.35
CA PHE A 20 5.33 7.74 0.82
C PHE A 20 5.77 8.78 1.87
N PRO A 21 4.86 9.63 2.39
CA PRO A 21 3.47 9.82 1.96
C PRO A 21 3.34 10.21 0.49
N VAL A 22 2.21 9.88 -0.14
CA VAL A 22 1.99 10.20 -1.56
C VAL A 22 1.89 11.73 -1.72
N PRO A 23 2.67 12.36 -2.62
CA PRO A 23 2.57 13.79 -2.89
C PRO A 23 1.17 14.19 -3.38
N ALA A 24 0.38 14.86 -2.53
CA ALA A 24 -1.02 15.20 -2.81
C ALA A 24 -1.18 16.38 -3.79
N ASP A 25 -0.16 17.23 -3.85
CA ASP A 25 -0.04 18.45 -4.63
C ASP A 25 0.47 18.21 -6.06
N ASP A 26 0.98 17.01 -6.36
CA ASP A 26 1.43 16.63 -7.69
C ASP A 26 0.32 15.85 -8.45
N PRO A 27 -0.22 16.40 -9.55
CA PRO A 27 -1.23 15.73 -10.37
C PRO A 27 -0.77 14.38 -10.96
N ALA A 28 0.53 14.15 -11.16
CA ALA A 28 1.04 12.90 -11.69
C ALA A 28 0.69 11.71 -10.79
N TYR A 29 0.66 11.92 -9.47
CA TYR A 29 0.31 10.88 -8.48
C TYR A 29 -1.18 10.55 -8.44
N LYS A 30 -2.04 11.29 -9.14
CA LYS A 30 -3.47 10.99 -9.26
C LYS A 30 -3.79 10.01 -10.38
N VAL A 31 -2.84 9.77 -11.29
CA VAL A 31 -3.02 8.83 -12.41
C VAL A 31 -2.81 7.39 -11.92
N THR A 32 -3.79 6.52 -12.17
CA THR A 32 -3.82 5.14 -11.63
C THR A 32 -3.74 4.04 -12.70
N GLY A 33 -4.05 4.36 -13.97
CA GLY A 33 -4.10 3.37 -15.06
C GLY A 33 -2.80 3.20 -15.86
N THR A 34 -1.73 3.92 -15.53
CA THR A 34 -0.41 3.79 -16.17
C THR A 34 0.43 2.73 -15.48
N PHE A 35 1.51 2.22 -16.10
CA PHE A 35 2.41 1.28 -15.43
C PHE A 35 2.97 1.82 -14.10
N ALA A 36 3.31 3.11 -14.04
CA ALA A 36 3.78 3.74 -12.81
C ALA A 36 2.67 3.81 -11.74
N GLY A 37 1.42 4.13 -12.13
CA GLY A 37 0.27 4.11 -11.23
C GLY A 37 -0.07 2.71 -10.74
N LEU A 38 0.03 1.71 -11.62
CA LEU A 38 -0.14 0.30 -11.27
C LEU A 38 0.98 -0.22 -10.37
N LEU A 39 2.22 0.26 -10.52
CA LEU A 39 3.32 -0.07 -9.62
C LEU A 39 3.05 0.48 -8.21
N ARG A 40 2.59 1.73 -8.09
CA ARG A 40 2.13 2.28 -6.79
C ARG A 40 0.99 1.45 -6.20
N ALA A 41 0.00 1.07 -7.02
CA ALA A 41 -1.09 0.23 -6.54
C ALA A 41 -0.60 -1.15 -6.09
N ALA A 42 0.39 -1.73 -6.78
CA ALA A 42 0.99 -3.01 -6.41
C ALA A 42 1.77 -2.94 -5.09
N ASP A 43 2.49 -1.84 -4.85
CA ASP A 43 3.15 -1.57 -3.57
C ASP A 43 2.14 -1.56 -2.41
N PHE A 44 1.04 -0.80 -2.56
CA PHE A 44 -0.02 -0.78 -1.55
C PHE A 44 -0.74 -2.13 -1.40
N ILE A 45 -1.23 -2.73 -2.48
CA ILE A 45 -2.01 -3.98 -2.39
C ILE A 45 -1.13 -5.12 -1.87
N GLY A 46 0.13 -5.20 -2.32
CA GLY A 46 1.07 -6.21 -1.87
C GLY A 46 1.37 -6.10 -0.38
N GLN A 47 1.54 -4.88 0.14
CA GLN A 47 1.72 -4.66 1.56
C GLN A 47 0.44 -4.96 2.36
N LEU A 48 -0.71 -4.36 2.01
CA LEU A 48 -1.93 -4.46 2.80
C LEU A 48 -2.67 -5.80 2.65
N GLY A 49 -2.47 -6.50 1.53
CA GLY A 49 -3.01 -7.83 1.25
C GLY A 49 -2.10 -8.98 1.69
N ASP A 50 -0.91 -8.69 2.22
CA ASP A 50 0.00 -9.70 2.76
C ASP A 50 -0.69 -10.45 3.92
N PRO A 51 -0.86 -11.79 3.86
CA PRO A 51 -1.50 -12.57 4.93
C PRO A 51 -0.89 -12.36 6.33
N ASP A 52 0.37 -11.96 6.39
CA ASP A 52 1.09 -11.67 7.64
C ASP A 52 1.05 -10.18 8.04
N TYR A 53 0.35 -9.31 7.31
CA TYR A 53 0.43 -7.86 7.48
C TYR A 53 0.20 -7.43 8.92
N LEU A 54 -0.91 -7.87 9.55
CA LEU A 54 -1.24 -7.50 10.93
C LEU A 54 -0.20 -8.01 11.95
N ARG A 55 0.48 -9.12 11.66
CA ARG A 55 1.57 -9.67 12.48
C ARG A 55 2.86 -8.85 12.30
N LYS A 56 3.07 -8.26 11.12
CA LYS A 56 4.25 -7.45 10.77
C LYS A 56 4.16 -5.99 11.24
N ILE A 57 2.97 -5.49 11.59
CA ILE A 57 2.78 -4.08 12.05
C ILE A 57 3.79 -3.62 13.11
N PRO A 58 4.13 -4.40 14.16
CA PRO A 58 5.12 -3.95 15.13
C PRO A 58 6.49 -3.66 14.53
N ALA A 59 6.95 -4.46 13.57
CA ALA A 59 8.21 -4.20 12.87
C ALA A 59 8.10 -2.93 12.01
N LEU A 60 7.01 -2.79 11.25
CA LEU A 60 6.74 -1.62 10.41
C LEU A 60 6.69 -0.31 11.22
N PHE A 61 6.13 -0.35 12.44
CA PHE A 61 6.13 0.81 13.34
C PHE A 61 7.56 1.28 13.68
N PHE A 62 8.47 0.35 13.97
CA PHE A 62 9.86 0.69 14.28
C PHE A 62 10.66 1.12 13.05
N GLU A 63 10.34 0.60 11.86
CA GLU A 63 10.87 1.13 10.60
C GLU A 63 10.43 2.60 10.39
N PHE A 64 9.16 2.90 10.68
CA PHE A 64 8.64 4.26 10.61
C PHE A 64 9.26 5.16 11.68
N GLU A 65 9.61 4.63 12.86
CA GLU A 65 10.31 5.35 13.91
C GLU A 65 11.70 5.79 13.48
N GLN A 66 12.46 4.92 12.78
CA GLN A 66 13.80 5.25 12.28
C GLN A 66 13.82 6.46 11.33
N LEU A 67 12.74 6.66 10.59
CA LEU A 67 12.57 7.76 9.62
C LEU A 67 11.75 8.93 10.18
N GLY A 68 11.26 8.82 11.43
CA GLY A 68 10.35 9.79 12.05
C GLY A 68 8.95 9.85 11.41
N THR A 69 8.60 8.87 10.57
CA THR A 69 7.31 8.79 9.87
C THR A 69 6.17 8.45 10.83
N ASN A 70 6.43 7.65 11.87
CA ASN A 70 5.43 7.33 12.89
C ASN A 70 4.88 8.59 13.57
N HIS A 71 5.76 9.55 13.90
CA HIS A 71 5.40 10.83 14.49
C HIS A 71 4.61 11.71 13.52
N LYS A 72 5.01 11.78 12.24
CA LYS A 72 4.28 12.51 11.19
C LYS A 72 2.87 11.96 10.99
N MET A 73 2.70 10.64 11.12
CA MET A 73 1.42 9.95 11.03
C MET A 73 0.63 9.93 12.34
N GLY A 74 1.20 10.42 13.44
CA GLY A 74 0.55 10.45 14.75
C GLY A 74 0.50 9.11 15.50
N TYR A 75 1.24 8.09 15.06
CA TYR A 75 1.33 6.80 15.74
C TYR A 75 2.30 6.88 16.92
N LYS A 76 1.87 6.50 18.13
CA LYS A 76 2.69 6.49 19.34
C LYS A 76 3.13 5.09 19.76
N SER A 77 2.50 4.05 19.20
CA SER A 77 2.80 2.65 19.47
C SER A 77 2.41 1.76 18.28
N PRO A 78 2.91 0.52 18.21
CA PRO A 78 2.44 -0.49 17.26
C PRO A 78 0.91 -0.70 17.30
N THR A 79 0.31 -0.63 18.49
CA THR A 79 -1.14 -0.78 18.67
C THR A 79 -1.89 0.38 18.03
N ASP A 80 -1.40 1.61 18.15
CA ASP A 80 -2.00 2.78 17.50
C ASP A 80 -1.92 2.65 15.98
N MET A 81 -0.79 2.17 15.46
CA MET A 81 -0.63 1.92 14.02
C MET A 81 -1.60 0.85 13.53
N ARG A 82 -1.80 -0.23 14.31
CA ARG A 82 -2.79 -1.27 13.99
C ARG A 82 -4.21 -0.72 13.96
N ARG A 83 -4.63 0.06 14.96
CA ARG A 83 -5.95 0.71 14.98
C ARG A 83 -6.12 1.72 13.84
N GLY A 84 -5.03 2.37 13.45
CA GLY A 84 -5.00 3.31 12.33
C GLY A 84 -5.13 2.66 10.96
N PHE A 85 -5.01 1.33 10.83
CA PHE A 85 -4.95 0.64 9.55
C PHE A 85 -6.15 0.90 8.65
N ALA A 86 -7.38 0.79 9.15
CA ALA A 86 -8.58 1.02 8.35
C ALA A 86 -8.67 2.47 7.85
N THR A 87 -8.36 3.43 8.73
CA THR A 87 -8.30 4.85 8.36
C THR A 87 -7.22 5.12 7.31
N PHE A 88 -6.05 4.49 7.46
CA PHE A 88 -4.96 4.56 6.50
C PHE A 88 -5.39 4.01 5.14
N PHE A 89 -6.02 2.83 5.12
CA PHE A 89 -6.54 2.25 3.88
C PHE A 89 -7.48 3.21 3.16
N TRP A 90 -8.52 3.72 3.83
CA TRP A 90 -9.52 4.55 3.18
C TRP A 90 -8.99 5.92 2.72
N LYS A 91 -8.11 6.54 3.51
CA LYS A 91 -7.60 7.89 3.21
C LYS A 91 -6.42 7.89 2.26
N GLU A 92 -5.47 6.97 2.44
CA GLU A 92 -4.18 7.00 1.76
C GLU A 92 -4.06 5.97 0.64
N VAL A 93 -4.78 4.85 0.70
CA VAL A 93 -4.62 3.73 -0.26
C VAL A 93 -5.75 3.67 -1.27
N SER A 94 -7.00 3.72 -0.78
CA SER A 94 -8.21 3.57 -1.59
C SER A 94 -8.20 4.42 -2.86
N PRO A 95 -7.79 5.71 -2.85
CA PRO A 95 -7.78 6.56 -4.04
C PRO A 95 -6.89 6.08 -5.21
N TYR A 96 -5.96 5.16 -4.96
CA TYR A 96 -4.92 4.79 -5.93
C TYR A 96 -5.07 3.39 -6.53
N ILE A 97 -5.98 2.55 -6.02
CA ILE A 97 -6.00 1.11 -6.33
C ILE A 97 -7.13 0.67 -7.27
N GLN A 98 -8.06 1.55 -7.66
CA GLN A 98 -9.29 1.15 -8.37
C GLN A 98 -9.03 0.43 -9.70
N GLU A 99 -8.09 0.93 -10.51
CA GLU A 99 -7.72 0.31 -11.79
C GLU A 99 -7.06 -1.05 -11.56
N ALA A 100 -6.09 -1.12 -10.64
CA ALA A 100 -5.40 -2.36 -10.30
C ALA A 100 -6.38 -3.42 -9.76
N SER A 101 -7.33 -3.03 -8.91
CA SER A 101 -8.37 -3.93 -8.42
C SER A 101 -9.21 -4.54 -9.54
N ARG A 102 -9.57 -3.75 -10.57
CA ARG A 102 -10.28 -4.28 -11.75
C ARG A 102 -9.45 -5.33 -12.49
N TYR A 103 -8.14 -5.12 -12.63
CA TYR A 103 -7.27 -6.10 -13.26
C TYR A 103 -7.10 -7.36 -12.41
N LEU A 104 -6.92 -7.23 -11.10
CA LEU A 104 -6.74 -8.36 -10.19
C LEU A 104 -7.98 -9.25 -10.11
N GLN A 105 -9.18 -8.69 -10.26
CA GLN A 105 -10.44 -9.44 -10.30
C GLN A 105 -10.53 -10.47 -11.45
N THR A 106 -9.65 -10.38 -12.46
CA THR A 106 -9.67 -11.29 -13.62
C THR A 106 -9.06 -12.66 -13.35
N THR A 107 -8.32 -12.83 -12.25
CA THR A 107 -7.63 -14.10 -11.92
C THR A 107 -7.96 -14.55 -10.50
N GLN A 108 -7.87 -15.86 -10.23
CA GLN A 108 -8.09 -16.38 -8.89
C GLN A 108 -7.07 -15.81 -7.90
N ASP A 109 -5.79 -15.80 -8.27
CA ASP A 109 -4.71 -15.29 -7.41
C ASP A 109 -4.89 -13.79 -7.14
N GLY A 110 -5.26 -12.99 -8.14
CA GLY A 110 -5.54 -11.57 -7.95
C GLY A 110 -6.75 -11.32 -7.03
N ASN A 111 -7.82 -12.12 -7.16
CA ASN A 111 -8.95 -12.06 -6.23
C ASN A 111 -8.53 -12.41 -4.79
N GLN A 112 -7.60 -13.36 -4.61
CA GLN A 112 -7.10 -13.71 -3.27
C GLN A 112 -6.39 -12.52 -2.60
N TRP A 113 -5.57 -11.77 -3.33
CA TRP A 113 -4.91 -10.57 -2.80
C TRP A 113 -5.91 -9.50 -2.36
N LEU A 114 -6.94 -9.25 -3.18
CA LEU A 114 -8.01 -8.32 -2.83
C LEU A 114 -8.82 -8.80 -1.63
N ALA A 115 -9.13 -10.10 -1.55
CA ALA A 115 -9.85 -10.69 -0.43
C ALA A 115 -9.07 -10.56 0.88
N ASN A 116 -7.75 -10.84 0.86
CA ASN A 116 -6.90 -10.66 2.04
C ASN A 116 -6.88 -9.20 2.50
N LEU A 117 -6.68 -8.27 1.57
CA LEU A 117 -6.66 -6.84 1.85
C LEU A 117 -7.98 -6.41 2.53
N HIS A 118 -9.12 -6.76 1.95
CA HIS A 118 -10.42 -6.39 2.50
C HIS A 118 -10.70 -7.09 3.83
N SER A 119 -10.24 -8.33 4.00
CA SER A 119 -10.34 -9.06 5.27
C SER A 119 -9.55 -8.37 6.38
N HIS A 120 -8.35 -7.86 6.12
CA HIS A 120 -7.59 -7.10 7.12
C HIS A 120 -8.30 -5.80 7.50
N VAL A 121 -8.87 -5.08 6.52
CA VAL A 121 -9.60 -3.84 6.79
C VAL A 121 -10.79 -4.14 7.69
N PHE A 122 -11.60 -5.13 7.30
CA PHE A 122 -12.76 -5.57 8.06
C PHE A 122 -12.39 -6.01 9.49
N GLN A 123 -11.35 -6.83 9.63
CA GLN A 123 -10.89 -7.32 10.93
C GLN A 123 -10.49 -6.19 11.88
N VAL A 124 -9.82 -5.14 11.37
CA VAL A 124 -9.43 -4.00 12.21
C VAL A 124 -10.63 -3.12 12.55
N GLU A 125 -11.54 -2.88 11.60
CA GLU A 125 -12.74 -2.06 11.83
C GLU A 125 -13.65 -2.61 12.93
N HIS A 126 -13.70 -3.95 13.09
CA HIS A 126 -14.57 -4.62 14.06
C HIS A 126 -13.82 -5.13 15.30
N ALA A 127 -12.52 -4.82 15.46
CA ALA A 127 -11.72 -5.33 16.57
C ALA A 127 -12.06 -4.72 17.94
N ASP A 128 -12.78 -3.60 17.97
CA ASP A 128 -13.20 -2.90 19.21
C ASP A 128 -14.69 -3.16 19.56
N ASP A 129 -15.42 -3.97 18.77
CA ASP A 129 -16.84 -4.32 18.99
C ASP A 129 -17.03 -5.62 19.83
N ASP A 130 -15.94 -6.28 20.23
CA ASP A 130 -15.88 -7.46 21.12
C ASP A 130 -15.13 -7.14 22.43
#